data_AF-A0A6M3WCX6-F1
#
_entry.id   AF-A0A6M3WCX6-F1
#
_cell.length_a   1.000
_cell.length_b   1.000
_cell.length_c   1.000
_cell.angle_alpha   90.00
_cell.angle_beta   90.00
_cell.angle_gamma   90.00
#
_symmetry.space_group_name_H-M   'P 1'
#
loop_
_entity.id
_entity.type
_entity.pdbx_description
1 polymer ?
#
loop_
_entity_poly.entity_id
_entity_poly.type
_entity_poly.pdbx_seq_one_letter_code
_entity_poly.pdbx_strand_id
1 'polypeptide(L)'
;MFCHSLKYINIELSLYFFEEELIMSGGSTGERPFSDIITSIRYWVIHSITIPALFVAGWLFVSTGLAYDVFGTPRPNEYFTQDRQQVPLVNDRFSAKQELEDLTKGI
;
A
#
# COMPACT_ATOMS: atom_id res chain seq x y z
N MET A 1 -23.34 -6.31 1.88
CA MET A 1 -23.74 -6.89 0.58
C MET A 1 -22.60 -6.97 -0.45
N PHE A 2 -21.44 -6.31 -0.25
CA PHE A 2 -20.29 -6.37 -1.17
C PHE A 2 -19.32 -7.56 -0.97
N CYS A 3 -19.33 -8.21 0.20
CA CYS A 3 -18.41 -9.33 0.52
C CYS A 3 -18.71 -10.61 -0.26
N HIS A 4 -19.96 -10.81 -0.69
CA HIS A 4 -20.35 -12.03 -1.42
C HIS A 4 -19.94 -11.98 -2.90
N SER A 5 -19.89 -10.80 -3.52
CA SER A 5 -19.56 -10.63 -4.95
C SER A 5 -18.08 -10.88 -5.25
N LEU A 6 -17.18 -10.55 -4.32
CA LEU A 6 -15.74 -10.82 -4.43
C LEU A 6 -15.38 -12.31 -4.35
N LYS A 7 -16.20 -13.13 -3.68
CA LYS A 7 -16.02 -14.60 -3.65
C LYS A 7 -16.32 -15.25 -5.01
N TYR A 8 -17.33 -14.75 -5.73
CA TYR A 8 -17.74 -15.31 -7.02
C TYR A 8 -16.70 -15.07 -8.13
N ILE A 9 -16.09 -13.87 -8.18
CA ILE A 9 -14.99 -13.58 -9.12
C ILE A 9 -13.74 -14.43 -8.86
N ASN A 10 -13.41 -14.68 -7.58
CA ASN A 10 -12.26 -15.52 -7.23
C ASN A 10 -12.50 -17.01 -7.54
N ILE A 11 -13.73 -17.51 -7.35
CA ILE A 11 -14.08 -18.92 -7.57
C ILE A 11 -14.21 -19.25 -9.06
N GLU A 12 -14.83 -18.38 -9.87
CA GLU A 12 -14.93 -18.64 -11.31
C GLU A 12 -13.56 -18.56 -12.00
N LEU A 13 -12.71 -17.57 -11.70
CA LEU A 13 -11.35 -17.53 -12.25
C LEU A 13 -10.46 -18.70 -11.78
N SER A 14 -10.71 -19.25 -10.59
CA SER A 14 -9.97 -20.40 -10.08
C SER A 14 -10.36 -21.72 -10.74
N LEU A 15 -11.59 -21.85 -11.26
CA LEU A 15 -12.09 -23.07 -11.92
C LEU A 15 -11.71 -23.14 -13.40
N TYR A 16 -11.57 -22.00 -14.11
CA TYR A 16 -11.09 -21.98 -15.49
C TYR A 16 -9.57 -22.19 -15.66
N PHE A 17 -8.80 -22.23 -14.56
CA PHE A 17 -7.33 -22.24 -14.59
C PHE A 17 -6.70 -23.55 -14.05
N PHE A 18 -7.50 -24.56 -13.72
CA PHE A 18 -7.00 -25.84 -13.19
C PHE A 18 -6.81 -26.87 -14.33
N GLU A 19 -6.01 -26.53 -15.35
CA GLU A 19 -5.41 -27.53 -16.25
C GLU A 19 -3.89 -27.49 -16.05
N GLU A 20 -3.29 -28.68 -15.93
CA GLU A 20 -1.94 -28.96 -15.46
C GLU A 20 -0.83 -28.18 -16.17
N GLU A 21 0.21 -27.79 -15.42
CA GLU A 21 1.57 -27.88 -15.96
C GLU A 21 2.55 -28.24 -14.84
N LEU A 22 2.83 -29.54 -14.73
CA LEU A 22 3.89 -30.14 -13.91
C LEU A 22 5.25 -29.77 -14.53
N ILE A 23 5.89 -28.73 -14.00
CA ILE A 23 7.31 -28.46 -14.28
C ILE A 23 8.11 -28.84 -13.03
N MET A 24 8.75 -30.01 -13.07
CA MET A 24 9.74 -30.42 -12.07
C MET A 24 11.08 -29.73 -12.37
N SER A 25 11.48 -28.78 -11.52
CA SER A 25 12.84 -28.26 -11.50
C SER A 25 13.72 -29.14 -10.59
N GLY A 26 14.55 -29.98 -11.19
CA GLY A 26 15.50 -30.83 -10.49
C GLY A 26 16.61 -30.01 -9.81
N GLY A 27 16.83 -30.26 -8.51
CA GLY A 27 18.00 -29.75 -7.78
C GLY A 27 17.84 -28.40 -7.09
N SER A 28 16.67 -28.10 -6.52
CA SER A 28 16.41 -26.86 -5.77
C SER A 28 15.59 -27.17 -4.52
N THR A 29 15.56 -26.24 -3.56
CA THR A 29 14.91 -26.23 -2.23
C THR A 29 13.40 -26.56 -2.21
N GLY A 30 12.81 -27.03 -3.31
CA GLY A 30 11.42 -27.43 -3.45
C GLY A 30 10.49 -26.30 -3.91
N GLU A 31 10.95 -25.05 -3.87
CA GLU A 31 10.23 -23.92 -4.46
C GLU A 31 10.37 -23.86 -5.99
N ARG A 32 9.31 -23.33 -6.63
CA ARG A 32 9.32 -23.06 -8.07
C ARG A 32 10.32 -21.93 -8.36
N PRO A 33 11.28 -22.10 -9.29
CA PRO A 33 12.26 -21.08 -9.60
C PRO A 33 11.58 -19.82 -10.15
N PHE A 34 12.11 -18.64 -9.80
CA PHE A 34 11.52 -17.35 -10.18
C PHE A 34 11.38 -17.16 -11.70
N SER A 35 12.32 -17.71 -12.48
CA SER A 35 12.27 -17.71 -13.96
C SER A 35 10.97 -18.32 -14.48
N ASP A 36 10.50 -19.40 -13.86
CA ASP A 36 9.32 -20.13 -14.31
C ASP A 36 8.04 -19.45 -13.82
N ILE A 37 8.13 -18.69 -12.73
CA ILE A 37 7.02 -17.89 -12.21
C ILE A 37 6.72 -16.73 -13.17
N ILE A 38 7.71 -15.90 -13.51
CA ILE A 38 7.49 -14.69 -14.32
C ILE A 38 7.25 -14.96 -15.81
N THR A 39 7.64 -16.13 -16.31
CA THR A 39 7.36 -16.55 -17.70
C THR A 39 6.00 -17.22 -17.86
N SER A 40 5.33 -17.57 -16.76
CA SER A 40 4.05 -18.26 -16.77
C SER A 40 2.88 -17.31 -17.06
N ILE A 41 1.97 -17.73 -17.95
CA ILE A 41 0.74 -17.00 -18.27
C ILE A 41 -0.15 -16.83 -17.02
N ARG A 42 -0.24 -17.86 -16.15
CA ARG A 42 -1.00 -17.79 -14.88
C ARG A 42 -0.60 -16.60 -14.04
N TYR A 43 0.72 -16.40 -13.91
CA TYR A 43 1.28 -15.35 -13.09
C TYR A 43 0.80 -13.99 -13.60
N TRP A 44 0.88 -13.74 -14.90
CA TRP A 44 0.42 -12.49 -15.50
C TRP A 44 -1.09 -12.30 -15.52
N VAL A 45 -1.90 -13.36 -15.68
CA VAL A 45 -3.37 -13.24 -15.58
C VAL A 45 -3.79 -12.69 -14.22
N ILE A 46 -3.15 -13.15 -13.14
CA ILE A 46 -3.44 -12.66 -11.78
C ILE A 46 -2.79 -11.28 -11.55
N HIS A 47 -1.51 -11.14 -11.88
CA HIS A 47 -0.73 -9.95 -11.54
C HIS A 47 -1.05 -8.74 -12.42
N SER A 48 -1.63 -8.93 -13.61
CA SER A 48 -2.13 -7.83 -14.44
C SER A 48 -3.31 -7.08 -13.81
N ILE A 49 -4.01 -7.68 -12.85
CA ILE A 49 -5.09 -7.03 -12.11
C ILE A 49 -4.61 -6.57 -10.74
N THR A 50 -3.92 -7.45 -9.99
CA THR A 50 -3.51 -7.14 -8.62
C THR A 50 -2.42 -6.08 -8.53
N ILE A 51 -1.45 -6.06 -9.46
CA ILE A 51 -0.38 -5.03 -9.45
C ILE A 51 -0.97 -3.64 -9.75
N PRO A 52 -1.75 -3.42 -10.82
CA PRO A 52 -2.36 -2.11 -11.06
C PRO A 52 -3.34 -1.70 -9.96
N ALA A 53 -4.09 -2.65 -9.37
CA ALA A 53 -4.98 -2.35 -8.25
C ALA A 53 -4.22 -1.82 -7.02
N LEU A 54 -3.11 -2.47 -6.63
CA LEU A 54 -2.26 -1.98 -5.55
C LEU A 54 -1.62 -0.63 -5.87
N PHE A 55 -1.22 -0.42 -7.12
CA PHE A 55 -0.66 0.86 -7.57
C PHE A 55 -1.70 1.99 -7.43
N VAL A 56 -2.93 1.77 -7.91
CA VAL A 56 -4.01 2.76 -7.79
C VAL A 56 -4.40 2.99 -6.33
N ALA A 57 -4.42 1.95 -5.49
CA ALA A 57 -4.66 2.11 -4.05
C ALA A 57 -3.59 2.99 -3.39
N GLY A 58 -2.32 2.77 -3.69
CA GLY A 58 -1.21 3.61 -3.21
C GLY A 58 -1.29 5.03 -3.74
N TRP A 59 -1.66 5.21 -5.01
CA TRP A 59 -1.89 6.53 -5.59
C TRP A 59 -3.01 7.27 -4.85
N LEU A 60 -4.17 6.63 -4.67
CA LEU A 60 -5.31 7.22 -3.97
C LEU A 60 -4.98 7.56 -2.52
N PHE A 61 -4.17 6.74 -1.85
CA PHE A 61 -3.72 6.98 -0.48
C PHE A 61 -2.97 8.32 -0.34
N VAL A 62 -2.15 8.67 -1.32
CA VAL A 62 -1.43 9.96 -1.35
C VAL A 62 -2.32 11.08 -1.90
N SER A 63 -3.03 10.83 -3.00
CA SER A 63 -3.78 11.89 -3.71
C SER A 63 -4.99 12.39 -2.93
N THR A 64 -5.59 11.57 -2.07
CA THR A 64 -6.71 11.98 -1.18
C THR A 64 -6.25 12.78 0.03
N GLY A 65 -4.94 12.85 0.29
CA GLY A 65 -4.39 13.48 1.48
C GLY A 65 -4.32 12.58 2.71
N LEU A 66 -4.87 11.35 2.65
CA LEU A 66 -4.92 10.42 3.78
C LEU A 66 -3.53 10.08 4.35
N ALA A 67 -2.50 10.04 3.49
CA ALA A 67 -1.12 9.86 3.94
C ALA A 67 -0.66 10.95 4.93
N TYR A 68 -1.01 12.21 4.66
CA TYR A 68 -0.65 13.33 5.53
C TYR A 68 -1.38 13.23 6.88
N ASP A 69 -2.66 12.86 6.84
CA ASP A 69 -3.51 12.76 8.03
C ASP A 69 -3.13 11.55 8.91
N VAL A 70 -2.80 10.40 8.32
CA VAL A 70 -2.43 9.17 9.06
C VAL A 70 -1.06 9.29 9.71
N PHE A 71 -0.09 9.89 9.02
CA PHE A 71 1.28 9.99 9.51
C PHE A 71 1.59 11.32 10.20
N GLY A 72 0.65 12.27 10.22
CA GLY A 72 0.87 13.60 10.78
C GLY A 72 1.97 14.37 10.04
N THR A 73 2.17 14.09 8.76
CA THR A 73 3.18 14.78 7.94
C THR A 73 2.59 16.12 7.48
N PRO A 74 3.24 17.25 7.76
CA PRO A 74 2.75 18.55 7.30
C PRO A 74 2.70 18.60 5.78
N ARG A 75 1.61 19.13 5.22
CA ARG A 75 1.54 19.45 3.80
C ARG A 75 2.50 20.60 3.46
N PRO A 76 2.86 20.82 2.18
CA PRO A 76 3.74 21.91 1.78
C PRO A 76 3.33 23.31 2.28
N ASN A 77 2.03 23.53 2.49
CA ASN A 77 1.46 24.77 3.01
C ASN A 77 1.29 24.79 4.54
N GLU A 78 1.67 23.71 5.23
CA GLU A 78 1.45 23.53 6.67
C GLU A 78 2.76 23.49 7.49
N TYR A 79 3.90 23.80 6.87
CA TYR A 79 5.18 23.85 7.60
C TYR A 79 5.30 25.07 8.52
N PHE A 80 4.65 26.18 8.16
CA PHE A 80 4.70 27.45 8.90
C PHE A 80 3.32 28.09 8.89
N THR A 81 2.86 28.56 10.06
CA THR A 81 1.63 29.35 10.17
C THR A 81 1.92 30.81 9.86
N GLN A 82 0.89 31.63 9.56
CA GLN A 82 1.11 33.07 9.31
C GLN A 82 1.83 33.78 10.47
N ASP A 83 1.60 33.31 11.70
CA ASP A 83 2.15 33.91 12.92
C ASP A 83 3.51 33.32 13.34
N ARG A 84 3.89 32.13 12.82
CA ARG A 84 5.16 31.47 13.17
C ARG A 84 5.96 31.04 11.94
N GLN A 85 7.04 31.78 11.68
CA GLN A 85 8.06 31.45 10.66
C GLN A 85 9.28 30.69 11.22
N GLN A 86 9.23 30.25 12.49
CA GLN A 86 10.29 29.49 13.14
C GLN A 86 9.98 27.99 13.14
N VAL A 87 11.01 27.15 13.16
CA VAL A 87 10.87 25.69 13.13
C VAL A 87 10.15 25.20 14.39
N PRO A 88 9.09 24.37 14.28
CA PRO A 88 8.44 23.75 15.43
C PRO A 88 9.36 22.69 16.04
N LEU A 89 10.06 23.05 17.11
CA LEU A 89 10.97 22.16 17.84
C LEU A 89 10.31 21.70 19.13
N VAL A 90 10.35 20.39 19.39
CA VAL A 90 9.89 19.78 20.65
C VAL A 90 11.02 19.84 21.67
N ASN A 91 10.78 20.46 22.82
CA ASN A 91 11.81 20.72 23.83
C ASN A 91 11.68 19.83 25.07
N ASP A 92 10.47 19.35 25.37
CA ASP A 92 10.22 18.49 26.53
C ASP A 92 9.85 17.07 26.11
N ARG A 93 10.62 16.09 26.61
CA ARG A 93 10.42 14.67 26.35
C ARG A 93 9.11 14.14 26.94
N PHE A 94 8.67 14.66 28.10
CA PHE A 94 7.52 14.10 28.82
C PHE A 94 6.19 14.73 28.39
N SER A 95 6.21 15.96 27.89
CA SER A 95 5.05 16.67 27.33
C SER A 95 5.05 16.81 25.80
N ALA A 96 5.99 16.14 25.11
CA ALA A 96 6.20 16.20 23.67
C ALA A 96 4.93 16.12 22.81
N LYS A 97 3.98 15.24 23.17
CA LYS A 97 2.71 15.10 22.42
C LYS A 97 1.84 16.34 22.51
N GLN A 98 1.71 16.89 23.71
CA GLN A 98 0.92 18.09 23.94
C GLN A 98 1.58 19.33 23.32
N GLU A 99 2.92 19.40 23.40
CA GLU A 99 3.71 20.42 22.70
C GLU A 99 3.48 20.33 21.17
N LEU A 100 3.49 19.14 20.58
CA LEU A 100 3.18 18.95 19.16
C LEU A 100 1.74 19.34 18.77
N GLU A 101 0.76 19.00 19.59
CA GLU A 101 -0.65 19.40 19.38
C GLU A 101 -0.81 20.92 19.42
N ASP A 102 -0.16 21.59 20.37
CA ASP A 102 -0.17 23.06 20.46
C ASP A 102 0.68 23.71 19.36
N LEU A 103 1.72 23.03 18.86
CA LEU A 103 2.49 23.48 17.71
C LEU A 103 1.68 23.42 16.40
N THR A 104 0.75 22.46 16.32
CA THR A 104 -0.11 22.20 15.15
C THR A 104 -1.49 22.88 15.25
N LYS A 105 -1.88 23.41 16.42
CA LYS A 105 -3.09 24.25 16.55
C LYS A 105 -2.88 25.59 15.84
N GLY A 106 -3.43 25.74 14.64
CA GLY A 106 -3.41 27.00 13.88
C GLY A 106 -2.88 26.89 12.46
N ILE A 107 -2.56 25.67 12.03
CA ILE A 107 -2.41 25.29 10.62
C ILE A 107 -3.74 24.73 10.12
#